data_AF-A0A7V9L8J0-F1
#
_entry.id   AF-A0A7V9L8J0-F1
#
_cell.length_a   1.000
_cell.length_b   1.000
_cell.length_c   1.000
_cell.angle_alpha   90.00
_cell.angle_beta   90.00
_cell.angle_gamma   90.00
#
_symmetry.space_group_name_H-M   'P 1'
#
loop_
_entity.id
_entity.type
_entity.pdbx_description
1 polymer ?
#
loop_
_entity_poly.entity_id
_entity_poly.type
_entity_poly.pdbx_seq_one_letter_code
_entity_poly.pdbx_strand_id
1 'polypeptide(L)' 'MEIVIAEAVRSAVGRGHKGTLSTRRPDELAADVLRGLLARVPQVKGKIDDVVLGCAMPEG' A
#
# COMPACT_ATOMS: atom_id res chain seq x y z
N MET A 1 -6.04 -2.66 -25.71
CA MET A 1 -5.27 -3.08 -24.51
C MET A 1 -6.29 -3.25 -23.41
N GLU A 2 -6.40 -4.45 -22.85
CA GLU A 2 -7.34 -4.72 -21.76
C GLU A 2 -6.71 -4.29 -20.43
N ILE A 3 -7.50 -3.65 -19.57
CA ILE A 3 -7.06 -3.26 -18.22
C ILE A 3 -7.54 -4.33 -17.26
N VAL A 4 -6.60 -4.93 -16.53
CA VAL A 4 -6.87 -6.02 -15.59
C VAL A 4 -6.32 -5.70 -14.21
N ILE A 5 -7.00 -6.18 -13.16
CA ILE A 5 -6.48 -6.17 -11.80
C ILE A 5 -5.71 -7.48 -11.59
N ALA A 6 -4.39 -7.40 -11.49
CA ALA A 6 -3.54 -8.58 -11.36
C ALA A 6 -3.55 -9.18 -9.93
N GLU A 7 -3.59 -8.32 -8.90
CA GLU A 7 -3.61 -8.73 -7.50
C GLU A 7 -4.12 -7.58 -6.62
N ALA A 8 -4.66 -7.90 -5.44
CA ALA A 8 -5.13 -6.91 -4.47
C ALA A 8 -4.83 -7.34 -3.02
N VAL A 9 -4.29 -6.41 -2.23
CA VAL A 9 -4.01 -6.61 -0.79
C VAL A 9 -4.34 -5.34 -0.02
N ARG A 10 -4.40 -5.45 1.31
CA ARG A 10 -4.57 -4.31 2.22
C ARG A 10 -3.85 -4.56 3.55
N SER A 11 -3.59 -3.51 4.30
CA SER A 11 -3.17 -3.62 5.69
C SER A 11 -4.34 -4.07 6.58
N ALA A 12 -4.03 -4.41 7.83
CA ALA A 12 -5.03 -4.35 8.90
C ALA A 12 -5.50 -2.90 9.09
N VAL A 13 -6.68 -2.73 9.70
CA VAL A 13 -7.24 -1.41 10.03
C VAL A 13 -7.16 -1.23 11.53
N GLY A 14 -6.49 -0.16 11.96
CA GLY A 14 -6.34 0.21 13.36
C GLY A 14 -7.38 1.25 13.80
N ARG A 15 -7.70 1.26 15.10
CA ARG A 15 -8.48 2.36 15.70
C ARG A 15 -7.65 3.65 15.70
N GLY A 16 -8.27 4.79 15.37
CA GLY A 16 -7.62 6.10 15.46
C GLY A 16 -7.12 6.41 16.87
N HIS A 17 -5.96 7.06 16.98
CA HIS A 17 -5.25 7.49 18.21
C HIS A 17 -4.87 6.40 19.22
N LYS A 18 -5.74 5.41 19.47
CA LYS A 18 -5.60 4.35 20.48
C LYS A 18 -5.41 2.95 19.89
N GLY A 19 -5.23 2.83 18.58
CA GLY A 19 -4.99 1.55 17.90
C GLY A 19 -3.49 1.24 17.77
N THR A 20 -3.18 -0.01 17.44
CA THR A 20 -1.79 -0.50 17.30
C THR A 20 -1.01 0.12 16.14
N LEU A 21 -1.72 0.75 15.19
CA LEU A 21 -1.12 1.44 14.05
C LEU A 21 -1.01 2.96 14.26
N SER A 22 -1.42 3.51 15.41
CA SER A 22 -1.48 4.97 15.60
C SER A 22 -0.11 5.66 15.61
N THR A 23 0.96 4.91 15.87
CA THR A 23 2.34 5.42 15.87
C THR A 23 3.08 5.11 14.57
N ARG A 24 2.46 4.39 13.63
CA ARG A 24 3.07 4.12 12.32
C ARG A 24 2.91 5.34 11.45
N ARG A 25 3.98 5.71 10.74
CA ARG A 25 3.86 6.73 9.70
C ARG A 25 3.05 6.18 8.52
N PRO A 26 2.24 7.02 7.85
CA PRO A 26 1.38 6.56 6.76
C PRO A 26 2.17 6.02 5.55
N ASP A 27 3.35 6.56 5.26
CA ASP A 27 4.23 6.10 4.18
C ASP A 27 4.85 4.72 4.50
N GLU A 28 5.23 4.47 5.75
CA GLU A 28 5.66 3.13 6.19
C GLU A 28 4.53 2.11 6.06
N LEU A 29 3.30 2.48 6.41
CA LEU A 29 2.13 1.61 6.24
C LEU A 29 1.87 1.30 4.76
N ALA A 30 1.98 2.30 3.88
CA ALA A 30 1.88 2.10 2.43
C ALA A 30 2.99 1.18 1.91
N ALA A 31 4.24 1.36 2.38
CA ALA A 31 5.36 0.52 2.00
C ALA A 31 5.16 -0.94 2.43
N ASP A 32 4.60 -1.20 3.61
CA ASP A 32 4.27 -2.56 4.07
C ASP A 32 3.23 -3.24 3.14
N VAL A 33 2.21 -2.50 2.71
CA VAL A 33 1.20 -3.00 1.75
C VAL A 33 1.83 -3.28 0.39
N LEU A 34 2.63 -2.37 -0.14
CA LEU A 34 3.31 -2.54 -1.43
C LEU A 34 4.29 -3.71 -1.43
N ARG A 35 5.05 -3.89 -0.33
CA ARG A 35 5.92 -5.07 -0.15
C ARG A 35 5.11 -6.37 -0.16
N GLY A 36 3.98 -6.39 0.55
CA GLY A 36 3.07 -7.54 0.57
C GLY A 36 2.47 -7.86 -0.80
N LEU A 37 2.13 -6.83 -1.58
CA LEU A 37 1.63 -6.98 -2.96
C LEU A 37 2.71 -7.59 -3.85
N LEU A 38 3.89 -6.97 -3.90
CA LEU A 38 4.99 -7.41 -4.78
C LEU A 38 5.50 -8.81 -4.44
N ALA A 39 5.40 -9.24 -3.18
CA ALA A 39 5.73 -10.60 -2.78
C ALA A 39 4.79 -11.66 -3.40
N ARG A 40 3.55 -11.30 -3.76
CA ARG A 40 2.59 -12.20 -4.42
C ARG A 40 2.75 -12.24 -5.94
N VAL A 41 3.34 -11.20 -6.52
CA VAL A 41 3.55 -11.06 -7.97
C VAL A 41 5.03 -10.78 -8.30
N PRO A 42 5.98 -11.68 -7.94
CA PRO A 42 7.41 -11.42 -8.10
C PRO A 42 7.85 -11.12 -9.55
N GLN A 43 7.07 -11.56 -10.55
CA GLN A 43 7.32 -11.33 -11.98
C GLN A 43 7.22 -9.86 -12.44
N VAL A 44 6.67 -8.96 -11.61
CA VAL A 44 6.52 -7.53 -11.93
C VAL A 44 7.68 -6.67 -11.41
N LYS A 45 8.64 -7.27 -10.69
CA LYS A 45 9.81 -6.54 -10.16
C LYS A 45 10.58 -5.85 -11.30
N GLY A 46 10.79 -4.54 -11.16
CA GLY A 46 11.47 -3.72 -12.18
C GLY A 46 10.60 -3.35 -13.40
N LYS A 47 9.29 -3.66 -13.36
CA LYS A 47 8.31 -3.33 -14.40
C LYS A 47 7.19 -2.42 -13.90
N ILE A 48 7.46 -1.66 -12.84
CA ILE A 48 6.50 -0.69 -12.27
C ILE A 48 6.87 0.67 -12.84
N ASP A 49 5.95 1.27 -13.59
CA ASP A 49 6.16 2.59 -14.21
C ASP A 49 5.69 3.73 -13.29
N ASP A 50 4.60 3.53 -12.55
CA ASP A 50 4.01 4.57 -11.69
C ASP A 50 3.31 3.97 -10.45
N VAL A 51 3.17 4.79 -9.41
CA VAL A 51 2.44 4.48 -8.18
C VAL A 51 1.46 5.60 -7.87
N VAL A 52 0.17 5.33 -8.06
CA VAL A 52 -0.90 6.27 -7.72
C VAL A 52 -1.40 5.96 -6.31
N LEU A 53 -1.16 6.88 -5.37
CA LEU A 53 -1.53 6.74 -3.97
C LEU A 53 -2.56 7.82 -3.56
N GLY A 54 -3.76 7.39 -3.21
CA GLY A 54 -4.78 8.28 -2.67
C GLY A 54 -4.54 8.59 -1.19
N CYS A 55 -4.48 9.88 -0.82
CA CYS A 55 -4.37 10.33 0.55
C CYS A 55 -5.31 11.51 0.80
N ALA A 56 -6.14 11.42 1.84
CA ALA A 56 -7.08 12.48 2.18
C ALA A 56 -6.44 13.67 2.90
N MET A 57 -5.32 13.44 3.61
CA MET A 57 -4.58 14.44 4.38
C MET A 57 -3.07 14.27 4.13
N PRO A 58 -2.54 14.79 3.01
CA PRO A 58 -1.14 14.63 2.63
C PRO A 58 -0.15 15.42 3.49
N GLU A 59 -0.62 16.42 4.23
CA GLU A 59 0.18 17.31 5.09
C GLU A 59 0.49 16.74 6.49
N GLY A 60 0.00 15.53 6.79
CA GLY A 60 0.10 14.88 8.10
C GLY A 60 1.48 14.35 8.47
#